data_AF-A0A7W4W8U6-F1
#
_entry.id   AF-A0A7W4W8U6-F1
#
_cell.length_a   1.000
_cell.length_b   1.000
_cell.length_c   1.000
_cell.angle_alpha   90.00
_cell.angle_beta   90.00
_cell.angle_gamma   90.00
#
_symmetry.space_group_name_H-M   'P 1'
#
loop_
_entity.id
_entity.type
_entity.pdbx_description
1 polymer ?
#
loop_
_entity_poly.entity_id
_entity_poly.type
_entity_poly.pdbx_seq_one_letter_code
_entity_poly.pdbx_strand_id
1 'polypeptide(L)'
;MVRTFFLILVLCLPTIGHADVYIDPAFTSGNRYQSLTSAEQMGYVAGVVDGLKLAPTLSADKADMNWFRTCIDDMVATQIKAIVDKFLAENPARWHQGMHTTIYASLVGVCPRS
;
A
#
# COMPACT_ATOMS: atom_id res chain seq x y z
N MET A 1 36.81 37.92 25.02
CA MET A 1 35.67 37.07 25.44
C MET A 1 34.65 36.96 24.31
N VAL A 2 34.96 36.29 23.19
CA VAL A 2 33.97 35.99 22.11
C VAL A 2 34.44 34.72 21.39
N ARG A 3 34.48 33.59 22.08
CA ARG A 3 34.91 32.32 21.45
C ARG A 3 34.20 31.08 21.98
N THR A 4 33.32 31.24 22.96
CA THR A 4 32.67 30.13 23.69
C THR A 4 31.18 29.96 23.36
N PHE A 5 30.60 30.80 22.50
CA PHE A 5 29.14 30.81 22.27
C PHE A 5 28.67 29.92 21.10
N PHE A 6 29.56 29.36 20.29
CA PHE A 6 29.19 28.60 19.09
C PHE A 6 28.97 27.09 19.31
N LEU A 7 29.25 26.57 20.50
CA LEU A 7 29.21 25.12 20.79
C LEU A 7 27.88 24.60 21.35
N ILE A 8 26.88 25.48 21.60
CA ILE A 8 25.62 25.08 22.24
C ILE A 8 24.45 24.94 21.23
N LEU A 9 24.58 25.44 19.99
CA LEU A 9 23.46 25.49 19.03
C LEU A 9 23.23 24.19 18.22
N VAL A 10 24.03 23.13 18.44
CA VAL A 10 23.95 21.88 17.64
C VAL A 10 23.12 20.78 18.33
N LEU A 11 22.69 20.95 19.58
CA LEU A 11 22.01 19.91 20.37
C LEU A 11 20.47 19.89 20.27
N CYS A 12 19.86 20.76 19.46
CA CYS A 12 18.40 20.84 19.27
C CYS A 12 17.98 20.54 17.84
N LEU A 13 18.65 19.61 17.16
CA LEU A 13 18.06 19.00 15.96
C LEU A 13 16.89 18.13 16.43
N PRO A 14 15.63 18.44 16.05
CA PRO A 14 14.52 17.55 16.34
C PRO A 14 14.85 16.22 15.68
N THR A 15 14.87 15.14 16.46
CA THR A 15 14.93 13.80 15.91
C THR A 15 13.69 13.65 15.04
N ILE A 16 13.89 13.45 13.73
CA ILE A 16 12.80 13.08 12.83
C ILE A 16 12.29 11.73 13.36
N GLY A 17 11.17 11.77 14.08
CA GLY A 17 10.47 10.56 14.48
C GLY A 17 9.94 9.89 13.22
N HIS A 18 10.55 8.78 12.81
CA HIS A 18 9.88 7.87 11.89
C HIS A 18 8.68 7.29 12.65
N ALA A 19 7.47 7.66 12.23
CA ALA A 19 6.28 6.97 12.70
C ALA A 19 6.31 5.56 12.09
N ASP A 20 6.44 4.54 12.92
CA ASP A 20 6.32 3.16 12.48
C ASP A 20 4.88 2.91 11.98
N VAL A 21 4.75 2.52 10.71
CA VAL A 21 3.45 2.15 10.14
C VAL A 21 3.18 0.69 10.50
N TYR A 22 2.24 0.48 11.41
CA TYR A 22 1.73 -0.86 11.73
C TYR A 22 0.61 -1.26 10.77
N ILE A 23 0.71 -2.45 10.17
CA ILE A 23 -0.29 -3.00 9.26
C ILE A 23 -0.83 -4.29 9.86
N ASP A 24 -2.13 -4.33 10.12
CA ASP A 24 -2.80 -5.53 10.63
C ASP A 24 -2.72 -6.71 9.65
N PRO A 25 -2.71 -7.96 10.15
CA PRO A 25 -2.76 -9.14 9.30
C PRO A 25 -3.98 -9.16 8.37
N ALA A 26 -3.81 -9.74 7.18
CA ALA A 26 -4.90 -9.86 6.23
C ALA A 26 -5.92 -10.91 6.68
N PHE A 27 -7.19 -10.69 6.37
CA PHE A 27 -8.19 -11.75 6.38
C PHE A 27 -7.89 -12.90 5.39
N THR A 28 -7.10 -12.66 4.35
CA THR A 28 -6.81 -13.63 3.28
C THR A 28 -5.36 -13.54 2.83
N SER A 29 -4.68 -14.68 2.70
CA SER A 29 -3.33 -14.78 2.11
C SER A 29 -3.38 -15.06 0.62
N GLY A 30 -2.25 -14.91 -0.08
CA GLY A 30 -2.13 -15.29 -1.50
C GLY A 30 -2.49 -16.75 -1.77
N ASN A 31 -2.11 -17.67 -0.90
CA ASN A 31 -2.49 -19.09 -0.98
C ASN A 31 -4.01 -19.26 -0.91
N ARG A 32 -4.66 -18.61 0.07
CA ARG A 32 -6.12 -18.70 0.21
C ARG A 32 -6.83 -18.06 -0.97
N TYR A 33 -6.37 -16.91 -1.44
CA TYR A 33 -6.93 -16.24 -2.60
C TYR A 33 -6.86 -17.09 -3.88
N GLN A 34 -5.75 -17.77 -4.13
CA GLN A 34 -5.62 -18.66 -5.29
C GLN A 34 -6.55 -19.87 -5.24
N SER A 35 -7.03 -20.26 -4.06
CA SER A 35 -8.03 -21.33 -3.89
C SER A 35 -9.48 -20.87 -4.11
N LEU A 36 -9.72 -19.56 -4.26
CA LEU A 36 -11.05 -19.00 -4.49
C LEU A 36 -11.46 -19.17 -5.96
N THR A 37 -12.77 -19.17 -6.21
CA THR A 37 -13.31 -19.06 -7.56
C THR A 37 -12.99 -17.70 -8.17
N SER A 38 -13.02 -17.60 -9.50
CA SER A 38 -12.75 -16.32 -10.19
C SER A 38 -13.70 -15.19 -9.74
N ALA A 39 -14.97 -15.52 -9.47
CA ALA A 39 -15.96 -14.56 -8.98
C ALA A 39 -15.63 -14.06 -7.57
N GLU A 40 -15.26 -14.95 -6.65
CA GLU A 40 -14.83 -14.58 -5.30
C GLU A 40 -13.55 -13.75 -5.31
N GLN A 41 -12.59 -14.09 -6.18
CA GLN A 41 -11.38 -13.31 -6.38
C GLN A 41 -11.68 -11.89 -6.86
N MET A 42 -12.57 -11.74 -7.86
CA MET A 42 -13.01 -10.42 -8.31
C MET A 42 -13.67 -9.62 -7.20
N GLY A 43 -14.57 -10.24 -6.43
CA GLY A 43 -15.24 -9.58 -5.30
C GLY A 43 -14.24 -9.13 -4.22
N TYR A 44 -13.26 -9.98 -3.91
CA TYR A 44 -12.20 -9.64 -2.96
C TYR A 44 -11.36 -8.46 -3.44
N VAL A 45 -10.91 -8.48 -4.70
CA VAL A 45 -10.11 -7.39 -5.30
C VAL A 45 -10.90 -6.08 -5.30
N ALA A 46 -12.16 -6.11 -5.71
CA ALA A 46 -13.03 -4.93 -5.70
C ALA A 46 -13.16 -4.36 -4.28
N GLY A 47 -13.44 -5.20 -3.28
CA GLY A 47 -13.57 -4.76 -1.88
C GLY A 47 -12.28 -4.14 -1.32
N VAL A 48 -11.11 -4.70 -1.66
CA VAL A 48 -9.82 -4.12 -1.25
C VAL A 48 -9.61 -2.75 -1.91
N VAL A 49 -9.91 -2.61 -3.20
CA VAL A 49 -9.80 -1.35 -3.94
C VAL A 49 -10.74 -0.29 -3.36
N ASP A 50 -11.99 -0.64 -3.07
CA ASP A 50 -12.95 0.25 -2.43
C ASP A 50 -12.47 0.69 -1.05
N GLY A 51 -11.91 -0.23 -0.27
CA GLY A 51 -11.26 0.06 1.01
C GLY A 51 -10.11 1.06 0.88
N LEU A 52 -9.24 0.89 -0.12
CA LEU A 52 -8.15 1.83 -0.42
C LEU A 52 -8.68 3.21 -0.84
N LYS A 53 -9.76 3.27 -1.65
CA LYS A 53 -10.41 4.52 -2.06
C LYS A 53 -11.10 5.24 -0.89
N LEU A 54 -11.62 4.48 0.09
CA LEU A 54 -12.27 4.98 1.30
C LEU A 54 -11.26 5.40 2.39
N ALA A 55 -10.05 4.84 2.42
CA ALA A 55 -9.06 5.06 3.48
C ALA A 55 -8.85 6.54 3.92
N PRO A 56 -8.86 7.56 3.03
CA PRO A 56 -8.72 8.97 3.45
C PRO A 56 -9.82 9.48 4.38
N THR A 57 -10.99 8.82 4.45
CA THR A 57 -12.05 9.18 5.41
C THR A 57 -11.74 8.66 6.81
N LEU A 58 -10.79 7.74 6.96
CA LEU A 58 -10.38 7.10 8.21
C LEU A 58 -9.13 7.75 8.82
N SER A 59 -8.88 9.02 8.53
CA SER A 59 -7.70 9.78 8.99
C SER A 59 -6.35 9.30 8.44
N ALA A 60 -6.33 8.47 7.39
CA ALA A 60 -5.11 8.32 6.58
C ALA A 60 -4.76 9.68 5.95
N ASP A 61 -3.52 10.15 6.12
CA ASP A 61 -3.09 11.45 5.61
C ASP A 61 -3.43 11.57 4.11
N LYS A 62 -4.28 12.56 3.78
CA LYS A 62 -4.89 12.70 2.45
C LYS A 62 -3.86 13.13 1.40
N ALA A 63 -2.72 13.67 1.82
CA ALA A 63 -1.81 14.39 0.94
C ALA A 63 -1.00 13.49 0.00
N ASP A 64 -0.84 12.19 0.27
CA ASP A 64 0.23 11.41 -0.38
C ASP A 64 -0.22 10.33 -1.40
N MET A 65 -1.53 10.11 -1.57
CA MET A 65 -2.07 9.00 -2.39
C MET A 65 -2.84 9.43 -3.65
N ASN A 66 -2.81 10.70 -4.04
CA ASN A 66 -3.57 11.16 -5.21
C ASN A 66 -3.11 10.49 -6.52
N TRP A 67 -1.80 10.34 -6.72
CA TRP A 67 -1.23 9.64 -7.89
C TRP A 67 -1.76 8.20 -8.00
N PHE A 68 -1.86 7.50 -6.86
CA PHE A 68 -2.34 6.13 -6.78
C PHE A 68 -3.83 6.06 -7.10
N ARG A 69 -4.63 6.95 -6.49
CA ARG A 69 -6.07 7.05 -6.74
C ARG A 69 -6.36 7.29 -8.22
N THR A 70 -5.70 8.27 -8.83
CA THR A 70 -5.87 8.58 -10.26
C THR A 70 -5.50 7.40 -11.14
N CYS A 71 -4.41 6.70 -10.85
CA CYS A 71 -4.00 5.53 -11.63
C CYS A 71 -5.08 4.43 -11.67
N ILE A 72 -5.70 4.14 -10.53
CA ILE A 72 -6.65 3.03 -10.41
C ILE A 72 -8.10 3.43 -10.69
N ASP A 73 -8.40 4.71 -10.93
CA ASP A 73 -9.79 5.18 -11.01
C ASP A 73 -10.52 4.67 -12.25
N ASP A 74 -9.81 4.61 -13.38
CA ASP A 74 -10.32 4.14 -14.66
C ASP A 74 -10.19 2.62 -14.88
N MET A 75 -9.64 1.90 -13.90
CA MET A 75 -9.47 0.45 -14.01
C MET A 75 -10.73 -0.29 -13.52
N VAL A 76 -11.28 -1.15 -14.38
CA VAL A 76 -12.34 -2.08 -13.98
C VAL A 76 -11.78 -3.24 -13.14
N ALA A 77 -12.61 -3.83 -12.28
CA ALA A 77 -12.19 -4.88 -11.35
C ALA A 77 -11.52 -6.09 -12.05
N THR A 78 -11.92 -6.43 -13.27
CA THR A 78 -11.28 -7.50 -14.07
C THR A 78 -9.85 -7.17 -14.46
N GLN A 79 -9.55 -5.90 -14.78
CA GLN A 79 -8.19 -5.44 -15.11
C GLN A 79 -7.31 -5.46 -13.86
N ILE A 80 -7.82 -4.96 -12.73
CA ILE A 80 -7.11 -4.99 -11.45
C ILE A 80 -6.83 -6.44 -11.03
N LYS A 81 -7.81 -7.33 -11.17
CA LYS A 81 -7.62 -8.77 -10.90
C LYS A 81 -6.51 -9.35 -11.78
N ALA A 82 -6.49 -9.03 -13.08
CA ALA A 82 -5.45 -9.53 -13.97
C ALA A 82 -4.04 -9.05 -13.56
N ILE A 83 -3.91 -7.81 -13.08
CA ILE A 83 -2.65 -7.27 -12.53
C ILE A 83 -2.22 -8.05 -11.28
N VAL A 84 -3.15 -8.30 -10.36
CA VAL A 84 -2.92 -9.05 -9.12
C VAL A 84 -2.53 -10.50 -9.40
N ASP A 85 -3.24 -11.17 -10.30
CA ASP A 85 -2.98 -12.56 -10.67
C ASP A 85 -1.60 -12.71 -11.32
N LYS A 86 -1.25 -11.79 -12.23
CA LYS A 86 0.10 -11.73 -12.83
C LYS A 86 1.16 -11.57 -11.74
N PHE A 87 0.96 -10.63 -10.82
CA PHE A 87 1.91 -10.39 -9.74
C PHE A 87 2.11 -11.61 -8.86
N LEU A 88 1.03 -12.31 -8.48
CA LEU A 88 1.14 -13.56 -7.72
C LEU A 88 1.87 -14.65 -8.49
N ALA A 89 1.58 -14.82 -9.78
CA ALA A 89 2.25 -15.81 -10.62
C ALA A 89 3.77 -15.56 -10.72
N GLU A 90 4.18 -14.30 -10.82
CA GLU A 90 5.59 -13.90 -10.89
C GLU A 90 6.31 -13.92 -9.52
N ASN A 91 5.56 -14.00 -8.41
CA ASN A 91 6.12 -13.89 -7.05
C ASN A 91 5.66 -15.03 -6.10
N PRO A 92 5.94 -16.31 -6.40
CA PRO A 92 5.50 -17.44 -5.59
C PRO A 92 6.00 -17.42 -4.14
N ALA A 93 7.20 -16.86 -3.90
CA ALA A 93 7.74 -16.69 -2.56
C ALA A 93 6.83 -15.83 -1.64
N ARG A 94 5.94 -15.01 -2.21
CA ARG A 94 5.05 -14.10 -1.48
C ARG A 94 3.66 -14.66 -1.22
N TRP A 95 3.32 -15.87 -1.67
CA TRP A 95 1.97 -16.39 -1.54
C TRP A 95 1.47 -16.56 -0.08
N HIS A 96 2.40 -16.70 0.86
CA HIS A 96 2.08 -16.74 2.30
C HIS A 96 1.70 -15.37 2.88
N GLN A 97 1.98 -14.27 2.16
CA GLN A 97 1.70 -12.91 2.61
C GLN A 97 0.21 -12.57 2.48
N GLY A 98 -0.19 -11.54 3.23
CA GLY A 98 -1.54 -11.00 3.21
C GLY A 98 -1.92 -10.35 1.88
N MET A 99 -3.13 -10.59 1.39
CA MET A 99 -3.56 -10.08 0.08
C MET A 99 -3.71 -8.56 0.03
N HIS A 100 -3.99 -7.88 1.13
CA HIS A 100 -4.12 -6.42 1.12
C HIS A 100 -2.78 -5.75 0.73
N THR A 101 -1.64 -6.22 1.27
CA THR A 101 -0.32 -5.71 0.87
C THR A 101 0.11 -6.23 -0.50
N THR A 102 -0.23 -7.46 -0.86
CA THR A 102 0.06 -7.99 -2.21
C THR A 102 -0.67 -7.20 -3.30
N ILE A 103 -1.96 -6.89 -3.12
CA ILE A 103 -2.74 -6.09 -4.06
C ILE A 103 -2.14 -4.69 -4.16
N TYR A 104 -1.87 -4.03 -3.02
CA TYR A 104 -1.21 -2.73 -3.02
C TYR A 104 0.14 -2.77 -3.77
N ALA A 105 1.01 -3.74 -3.48
CA ALA A 105 2.30 -3.88 -4.14
C ALA A 105 2.16 -4.13 -5.65
N SER A 106 1.17 -4.92 -6.08
CA SER A 106 0.91 -5.17 -7.49
C SER A 106 0.50 -3.89 -8.23
N LEU A 107 -0.31 -3.04 -7.59
CA LEU A 107 -0.78 -1.79 -8.16
C LEU A 107 0.31 -0.73 -8.18
N VAL A 108 1.12 -0.61 -7.12
CA VAL A 108 2.31 0.25 -7.10
C VAL A 108 3.28 -0.10 -8.24
N GLY A 109 3.39 -1.38 -8.62
CA GLY A 109 4.25 -1.82 -9.72
C GLY A 109 3.80 -1.35 -11.11
N VAL A 110 2.54 -0.97 -11.29
CA VAL A 110 1.98 -0.52 -12.57
C VAL A 110 1.55 0.95 -12.55
N CYS A 111 1.38 1.54 -11.37
CA CYS A 111 0.99 2.93 -11.19
C CYS A 111 2.22 3.84 -11.07
N PRO A 112 2.43 4.79 -12.00
CA PRO A 112 3.55 5.71 -11.93
C PRO A 112 3.37 6.69 -10.77
N ARG A 113 4.44 6.94 -10.02
CA ARG A 113 4.52 8.10 -9.12
C ARG A 113 4.79 9.34 -9.98
N SER A 114 3.75 10.12 -10.25
CA SER A 114 3.83 11.42 -10.92
C SER A 114 4.32 12.52 -9.99
#